data_AF-A0A968FS86-F1
#
_entry.id   AF-A0A968FS86-F1
#
_cell.length_a   1.000
_cell.length_b   1.000
_cell.length_c   1.000
_cell.angle_alpha   90.00
_cell.angle_beta   90.00
_cell.angle_gamma   90.00
#
_symmetry.space_group_name_H-M   'P 1'
#
loop_
_entity.id
_entity.type
_entity.pdbx_description
1 polymer ?
#
loop_
_entity_poly.entity_id
_entity_poly.type
_entity_poly.pdbx_seq_one_letter_code
_entity_poly.pdbx_strand_id
1 'polypeptide(L)'
;MKIHEYQAKELLAKHGVPVPQGMVIQDSSEAADVARKLGSEVVVVKAQIHAGGRGKAGGVKLAKSPQEAETHARTILGKTL
;
A
#
# COMPACT_ATOMS: atom_id res chain seq x y z
N MET A 1 -3.45 -13.81 -17.28
CA MET A 1 -2.43 -13.30 -16.33
C MET A 1 -3.08 -12.23 -15.45
N LYS A 2 -2.80 -12.19 -14.15
CA LYS A 2 -3.26 -11.14 -13.23
C LYS A 2 -2.11 -10.17 -12.91
N ILE A 3 -2.43 -8.94 -12.51
CA ILE A 3 -1.47 -7.93 -12.05
C ILE A 3 -1.87 -7.40 -10.68
N HIS A 4 -0.91 -6.85 -9.94
CA HIS A 4 -1.14 -6.21 -8.64
C HIS A 4 -1.80 -4.83 -8.77
N GLU A 5 -2.34 -4.32 -7.66
CA GLU A 5 -2.96 -2.98 -7.62
C GLU A 5 -1.97 -1.88 -8.03
N TYR A 6 -0.71 -1.94 -7.57
CA TYR A 6 0.29 -0.92 -7.92
C TYR A 6 0.62 -0.92 -9.42
N GLN A 7 0.76 -2.10 -10.04
CA GLN A 7 1.05 -2.24 -11.47
C GLN A 7 -0.10 -1.70 -12.32
N ALA A 8 -1.34 -2.00 -11.92
CA ALA A 8 -2.52 -1.46 -12.60
C ALA A 8 -2.56 0.07 -12.51
N LYS A 9 -2.26 0.64 -11.34
CA LYS A 9 -2.20 2.10 -11.15
C LYS A 9 -1.10 2.75 -12.00
N GLU A 10 0.09 2.17 -12.04
CA GLU A 10 1.18 2.67 -12.89
C GLU A 10 0.81 2.66 -14.37
N LEU A 11 0.16 1.59 -14.84
CA LEU A 11 -0.30 1.50 -16.22
C LEU A 11 -1.37 2.56 -16.54
N LEU A 12 -2.35 2.74 -15.65
CA LEU A 12 -3.40 3.74 -15.79
C LEU A 12 -2.84 5.18 -15.78
N ALA A 13 -1.93 5.47 -14.85
CA ALA A 13 -1.27 6.77 -14.75
C ALA A 13 -0.48 7.12 -16.03
N LYS A 14 0.22 6.14 -16.64
CA LYS A 14 0.93 6.32 -17.92
C LYS A 14 0.01 6.76 -19.06
N HIS A 15 -1.29 6.48 -18.96
CA HIS A 15 -2.30 6.86 -19.96
C HIS A 15 -3.15 8.06 -19.49
N GLY A 16 -2.70 8.81 -18.48
CA GLY A 16 -3.37 10.03 -18.01
C GLY A 16 -4.63 9.79 -17.17
N VAL A 17 -4.92 8.54 -16.77
CA VAL A 17 -6.03 8.26 -15.86
C VAL A 17 -5.62 8.65 -14.44
N PRO A 18 -6.39 9.49 -13.72
CA PRO A 18 -6.07 9.88 -12.36
C PRO A 18 -6.17 8.68 -11.43
N VAL A 19 -5.10 8.43 -10.67
CA VAL A 19 -5.02 7.37 -9.67
C VAL A 19 -4.45 7.90 -8.37
N PRO A 20 -4.81 7.34 -7.20
CA PRO A 20 -4.19 7.72 -5.95
C PRO A 20 -2.68 7.45 -5.97
N GLN A 21 -1.89 8.42 -5.54
CA GLN A 21 -0.44 8.27 -5.40
C GLN A 21 -0.11 7.18 -4.37
N GLY A 22 0.99 6.47 -4.59
CA GLY A 22 1.47 5.41 -3.72
C GLY A 22 2.79 4.84 -4.22
N MET A 23 3.46 4.10 -3.35
CA MET A 23 4.71 3.39 -3.67
C MET A 23 4.61 1.96 -3.14
N VAL A 24 5.23 1.02 -3.84
CA VAL A 24 5.40 -0.36 -3.35
C VAL A 24 6.60 -0.41 -2.42
N ILE A 25 6.50 -1.20 -1.35
CA ILE A 25 7.60 -1.50 -0.43
C ILE A 25 7.80 -3.01 -0.40
N GLN A 26 9.05 -3.44 -0.20
CA GLN A 26 9.38 -4.85 0.01
C GLN A 26 9.83 -5.12 1.45
N ASP A 27 10.37 -4.10 2.12
CA ASP A 27 10.66 -4.12 3.55
C ASP A 27 9.68 -3.22 4.33
N SER A 28 9.27 -3.68 5.51
CA SER A 28 8.36 -2.92 6.38
C SER A 28 8.94 -1.58 6.85
N SER A 29 10.26 -1.49 7.03
CA SER A 29 10.98 -0.30 7.49
C SER A 29 10.89 0.87 6.50
N GLU A 30 10.69 0.59 5.20
CA GLU A 30 10.53 1.60 4.16
C GLU A 30 9.20 2.38 4.28
N ALA A 31 8.20 1.81 4.97
CA ALA A 31 6.84 2.37 5.01
C ALA A 31 6.77 3.76 5.64
N ALA A 32 7.58 4.03 6.67
CA ALA A 32 7.62 5.33 7.32
C ALA A 32 8.18 6.41 6.38
N ASP A 33 9.23 6.10 5.63
CA ASP A 33 9.82 7.01 4.66
C ASP A 33 8.89 7.25 3.47
N VAL A 34 8.23 6.20 2.99
CA VAL A 34 7.20 6.32 1.95
C VAL A 34 6.03 7.20 2.41
N ALA A 35 5.54 7.00 3.64
CA ALA A 35 4.48 7.82 4.20
C ALA A 35 4.89 9.31 4.28
N ARG A 36 6.12 9.60 4.73
CA ARG A 36 6.67 10.97 4.72
C ARG A 36 6.72 11.56 3.31
N LYS A 37 7.19 10.80 2.32
CA LYS A 37 7.30 11.24 0.91
C LYS A 37 5.94 11.51 0.27
N LEU A 38 4.89 10.77 0.65
CA LEU A 38 3.54 11.00 0.17
C LEU A 38 2.92 12.30 0.72
N GLY A 39 3.44 12.84 1.82
CA GLY A 39 3.07 14.16 2.33
C GLY A 39 1.59 14.31 2.73
N SER A 40 0.89 13.22 3.00
CA SER A 40 -0.52 13.19 3.40
C SER A 40 -0.65 12.94 4.89
N GLU A 41 -1.63 13.57 5.54
CA GLU A 41 -1.96 13.33 6.96
C GLU A 41 -2.37 11.88 7.23
N VAL A 42 -2.95 11.22 6.21
CA VAL A 42 -3.41 9.84 6.29
C VAL A 42 -2.93 9.07 5.06
N VAL A 43 -2.38 7.88 5.29
CA VAL A 43 -1.98 6.93 4.24
C VAL A 43 -2.66 5.59 4.46
N VAL A 44 -2.77 4.79 3.39
CA VAL A 44 -3.35 3.44 3.47
C VAL A 44 -2.29 2.40 3.12
N VAL A 45 -1.98 1.52 4.07
CA VAL A 45 -1.10 0.37 3.86
C VAL A 45 -1.92 -0.80 3.33
N LYS A 46 -1.58 -1.31 2.14
CA LYS A 46 -2.36 -2.35 1.45
C LYS A 46 -1.48 -3.52 1.00
N ALA A 47 -1.87 -4.73 1.39
CA ALA A 47 -1.29 -5.96 0.88
C ALA A 47 -1.41 -6.05 -0.65
N GLN A 48 -0.32 -6.42 -1.32
CA GLN A 48 -0.29 -6.65 -2.76
C GLN A 48 -0.44 -8.14 -3.06
N ILE A 49 -1.68 -8.57 -3.30
CA ILE A 49 -2.03 -9.94 -3.72
C ILE A 49 -3.02 -9.88 -4.87
N HIS A 50 -3.14 -10.96 -5.65
CA HIS A 50 -4.07 -11.06 -6.79
C HIS A 50 -5.53 -11.37 -6.40
N ALA A 51 -5.84 -11.37 -5.10
CA ALA A 51 -7.16 -11.66 -4.56
C ALA A 51 -7.86 -10.40 -4.02
N GLY A 52 -9.20 -10.42 -4.07
CA GLY A 52 -10.05 -9.43 -3.40
C GLY A 52 -10.15 -9.69 -1.89
N GLY A 53 -11.06 -8.98 -1.20
CA GLY A 53 -11.37 -9.27 0.22
C GLY A 53 -10.32 -8.82 1.25
N ARG A 54 -9.18 -8.26 0.81
CA ARG A 54 -8.04 -7.83 1.64
C ARG A 54 -8.43 -7.01 2.88
N GLY A 55 -9.41 -6.12 2.78
CA GLY A 55 -9.87 -5.33 3.92
C GLY A 55 -10.46 -6.18 5.05
N LYS A 56 -11.30 -7.16 4.72
CA LYS A 56 -11.87 -8.09 5.70
C LYS A 56 -10.81 -9.01 6.30
N ALA A 57 -9.78 -9.37 5.53
CA ALA A 57 -8.64 -10.17 5.99
C ALA A 57 -7.58 -9.38 6.80
N GLY A 58 -7.78 -8.06 6.97
CA GLY A 58 -6.84 -7.18 7.69
C GLY A 58 -5.58 -6.82 6.89
N GLY A 59 -5.61 -6.97 5.56
CA GLY A 59 -4.57 -6.56 4.62
C GLY A 59 -4.73 -5.13 4.11
N VAL A 60 -5.66 -4.34 4.64
CA VAL A 60 -5.82 -2.90 4.35
C VAL A 60 -5.96 -2.15 5.66
N LYS A 61 -5.05 -1.23 5.96
CA LYS A 61 -5.05 -0.44 7.20
C LYS A 61 -4.79 1.03 6.92
N LEU A 62 -5.53 1.90 7.61
CA LEU A 62 -5.34 3.35 7.62
C LEU A 62 -4.29 3.71 8.67
N ALA A 63 -3.28 4.49 8.30
CA ALA A 63 -2.27 5.03 9.20
C ALA A 63 -2.33 6.56 9.20
N LYS A 64 -2.31 7.16 10.38
CA LYS A 64 -2.34 8.61 10.63
C LYS A 64 -0.97 9.18 10.97
N SER A 65 0.08 8.35 10.92
CA SER A 65 1.46 8.77 11.10
C SER A 65 2.41 7.83 10.33
N PRO A 66 3.64 8.27 10.01
CA PRO A 66 4.67 7.40 9.45
C PRO A 66 4.96 6.16 10.30
N GLN A 67 4.93 6.30 11.62
CA GLN A 67 5.18 5.20 12.57
C GLN A 67 4.04 4.17 12.56
N GLU A 68 2.79 4.63 12.44
CA GLU A 68 1.65 3.72 12.25
C GLU A 68 1.75 2.97 10.92
N ALA A 69 2.22 3.64 9.85
CA ALA A 69 2.39 3.01 8.55
C ALA A 69 3.40 1.85 8.59
N GLU A 70 4.56 2.07 9.23
CA GLU A 70 5.55 1.01 9.48
C GLU A 70 5.00 -0.12 10.36
N THR A 71 4.32 0.23 11.45
CA THR A 71 3.67 -0.77 12.32
C THR A 71 2.68 -1.62 11.54
N HIS A 72 1.85 -1.01 10.70
CA HIS A 72 0.89 -1.74 9.87
C HIS A 72 1.60 -2.60 8.82
N ALA A 73 2.64 -2.09 8.16
CA ALA A 73 3.43 -2.85 7.19
C ALA A 73 4.04 -4.10 7.81
N ARG A 74 4.63 -4.00 9.01
CA ARG A 74 5.16 -5.16 9.77
C ARG A 74 4.09 -6.23 10.02
N THR A 75 2.83 -5.83 10.27
CA THR A 75 1.74 -6.80 10.49
C THR A 75 1.18 -7.44 9.22
N ILE A 76 1.42 -6.82 8.05
CA ILE A 76 0.86 -7.25 6.77
C ILE A 76 1.87 -8.07 5.98
N LEU A 77 3.14 -7.65 5.94
CA LEU A 77 4.19 -8.36 5.21
C LEU A 77 4.44 -9.74 5.84
N GLY A 78 4.49 -10.77 5.01
CA GLY A 78 4.65 -12.17 5.44
C GLY A 78 3.39 -12.81 6.05
N LYS A 79 2.30 -12.06 6.26
CA LYS A 79 1.03 -12.61 6.76
C LYS A 79 0.27 -13.35 5.64
N THR A 80 -0.29 -14.51 5.96
CA THR A 80 -1.25 -15.20 5.09
C THR A 80 -2.59 -14.46 5.10
N LEU A 81 -3.14 -14.17 3.91
CA LEU A 81 -4.37 -13.41 3.69
C LEU A 81 -5.38 -14.17 2.84
#